data_AF-A0AAU5QR17-F1
#
_entry.id   AF-A0AAU5QR17-F1
#
_cell.length_a   1.000
_cell.length_b   1.000
_cell.length_c   1.000
_cell.angle_alpha   90.00
_cell.angle_beta   90.00
_cell.angle_gamma   90.00
#
_symmetry.space_group_name_H-M   'P 1'
#
loop_
_entity.id
_entity.type
_entity.pdbx_description
1 polymer ?
#
loop_
_entity_poly.entity_id
_entity_poly.type
_entity_poly.pdbx_seq_one_letter_code
_entity_poly.pdbx_strand_id
1 'polypeptide(L)'
;MDAAHSEILSTATLGSMEDAETYIQRKASDRAYTLLHLSTALGAMTDTIVLDPETRTIWWAYHDTVDDHCTVEHLTPVAAAARASESAHWLLDRMDHITGADFGYRRHLRLYDPEVPEYLTYYADLEGDQKALDEYADILLLTVPSDPFSRHGDLRAARAEIRRHRRRTARQEGLWLRAEARLVGKLVQRGDASSAVAALGIGTAEIEAILTEDAVQRGTVREALHRARTPVVEEHHIRRLLDCPDKNPVLYVRHGEDKHGPFALDVSGRGSGAPGIIVAHARTVARLGDPPDPDALERVLRKVRKEVARAVRDHYWDYL
;
A
#
# COMPACT_ATOMS: atom_id res chain seq x y z
N MET A 1 7.34 -8.31 24.75
CA MET A 1 6.24 -9.14 25.29
C MET A 1 4.97 -8.45 24.88
N ASP A 2 4.56 -8.69 23.64
CA ASP A 2 3.30 -8.16 23.12
C ASP A 2 2.20 -8.96 23.79
N ALA A 3 1.30 -8.26 24.48
CA ALA A 3 0.04 -8.85 24.89
C ALA A 3 -0.61 -9.36 23.59
N ALA A 4 -0.65 -10.68 23.42
CA ALA A 4 -1.42 -11.32 22.37
C ALA A 4 -2.82 -10.73 22.47
N HIS A 5 -3.13 -9.80 21.56
CA HIS A 5 -4.49 -9.33 21.41
C HIS A 5 -5.23 -10.60 21.03
N SER A 6 -6.13 -11.07 21.89
CA SER A 6 -6.90 -12.27 21.58
C SER A 6 -7.64 -11.99 20.28
N GLU A 7 -7.12 -12.55 19.19
CA GLU A 7 -7.56 -12.32 17.83
C GLU A 7 -9.01 -12.81 17.65
N ILE A 8 -9.37 -13.80 18.47
CA ILE A 8 -10.70 -14.34 18.68
C ILE A 8 -11.31 -13.74 19.95
N LEU A 9 -12.48 -13.12 19.80
CA LEU A 9 -13.27 -12.52 20.87
C LEU A 9 -14.14 -13.54 21.60
N SER A 10 -14.69 -14.52 20.87
CA SER A 10 -15.42 -15.66 21.42
C SER A 10 -15.57 -16.80 20.41
N THR A 11 -15.87 -18.01 20.89
CA THR A 11 -16.11 -19.20 20.06
C THR A 11 -17.34 -19.95 20.58
N ALA A 12 -18.14 -20.51 19.68
CA ALA A 12 -19.26 -21.40 19.98
C ALA A 12 -19.27 -22.60 19.02
N THR A 13 -19.71 -23.76 19.49
CA THR A 13 -19.89 -24.96 18.67
C THR A 13 -21.37 -25.32 18.65
N LEU A 14 -21.92 -25.57 17.46
CA LEU A 14 -23.34 -25.73 17.19
C LEU A 14 -23.58 -26.97 16.34
N GLY A 15 -24.80 -27.51 16.39
CA GLY A 15 -25.12 -28.80 15.77
C GLY A 15 -25.24 -28.76 14.24
N SER A 16 -25.33 -27.57 13.64
CA SER A 16 -25.53 -27.40 12.20
C SER A 16 -25.13 -26.00 11.73
N MET A 17 -25.02 -25.79 10.42
CA MET A 17 -24.83 -24.46 9.83
C MET A 17 -26.05 -23.56 10.02
N GLU A 18 -27.28 -24.11 9.95
CA GLU A 18 -28.51 -23.35 10.20
C GLU A 18 -28.57 -22.79 11.64
N ASP A 19 -28.12 -23.58 12.62
CA ASP A 19 -27.98 -23.13 14.01
C ASP A 19 -26.91 -22.02 14.13
N ALA A 20 -25.81 -22.13 13.38
CA ALA A 20 -24.75 -21.14 13.34
C ALA A 20 -25.22 -19.80 12.75
N GLU A 21 -25.93 -19.82 11.63
CA GLU A 21 -26.52 -18.62 11.03
C GLU A 21 -27.52 -17.98 11.97
N THR A 22 -28.39 -18.78 12.60
CA THR A 22 -29.35 -18.30 13.61
C THR A 22 -28.63 -17.70 14.82
N TYR A 23 -27.53 -18.31 15.26
CA TYR A 23 -26.72 -17.81 16.36
C TYR A 23 -26.08 -16.46 16.02
N ILE A 24 -25.47 -16.34 14.83
CA ILE A 24 -24.86 -15.09 14.35
C ILE A 24 -25.91 -14.00 14.22
N GLN A 25 -27.06 -14.28 13.61
CA GLN A 25 -28.13 -13.30 13.41
C GLN A 25 -28.66 -12.72 14.74
N ARG A 26 -28.66 -13.51 15.83
CA ARG A 26 -29.05 -13.03 17.18
C ARG A 26 -27.99 -12.18 17.85
N LYS A 27 -26.73 -12.26 17.41
CA LYS A 27 -25.57 -11.63 18.06
C LYS A 27 -25.03 -10.43 17.29
N ALA A 28 -25.14 -10.45 15.96
CA ALA A 28 -24.70 -9.38 15.08
C ALA A 28 -25.67 -8.19 15.14
N SER A 29 -25.16 -7.00 14.79
CA SER A 29 -26.00 -5.81 14.67
C SER A 29 -26.97 -5.90 13.48
N ASP A 30 -27.97 -5.02 13.46
CA ASP A 30 -28.90 -4.86 12.33
C ASP A 30 -28.21 -4.44 11.03
N ARG A 31 -26.97 -3.92 11.11
CA ARG A 31 -26.16 -3.49 9.96
C ARG A 31 -25.22 -4.59 9.43
N ALA A 32 -25.19 -5.75 10.08
CA ALA A 32 -24.37 -6.85 9.64
C ALA A 32 -24.87 -7.45 8.32
N TYR A 33 -23.94 -7.91 7.48
CA TYR A 33 -24.25 -8.55 6.21
C TYR A 33 -23.29 -9.70 5.90
N THR A 34 -23.79 -10.70 5.20
CA THR A 34 -23.00 -11.85 4.76
C THR A 34 -22.09 -11.46 3.60
N LEU A 35 -20.81 -11.83 3.68
CA LEU A 35 -19.83 -11.74 2.60
C LEU A 35 -19.99 -12.97 1.70
N LEU A 36 -21.00 -12.93 0.83
CA LEU A 36 -21.46 -14.09 0.07
C LEU A 36 -20.37 -14.60 -0.89
N HIS A 37 -19.71 -13.70 -1.61
CA HIS A 37 -18.74 -14.07 -2.63
C HIS A 37 -17.45 -14.60 -2.01
N LEU A 38 -16.99 -13.98 -0.93
CA LEU A 38 -15.83 -14.43 -0.17
C LEU A 38 -16.09 -15.78 0.52
N SER A 39 -17.28 -15.96 1.11
CA SER A 39 -17.68 -17.27 1.67
C SER A 39 -17.70 -18.35 0.57
N THR A 40 -18.21 -18.00 -0.62
CA THR A 40 -18.22 -18.89 -1.78
C THR A 40 -16.80 -19.26 -2.23
N ALA A 41 -15.90 -18.28 -2.30
CA ALA A 41 -14.51 -18.47 -2.72
C ALA A 41 -13.69 -19.31 -1.74
N LEU A 42 -13.97 -19.19 -0.44
CA LEU A 42 -13.28 -19.94 0.64
C LEU A 42 -13.68 -21.41 0.72
N GLY A 43 -14.85 -21.75 0.18
CA GLY A 43 -15.42 -23.08 0.25
C GLY A 43 -16.93 -22.95 0.25
N ALA A 44 -17.53 -22.96 -0.95
CA ALA A 44 -18.93 -22.62 -1.22
C ALA A 44 -20.02 -23.34 -0.40
N MET A 45 -19.65 -24.28 0.46
CA MET A 45 -20.57 -25.02 1.33
C MET A 45 -20.10 -25.17 2.77
N THR A 46 -18.91 -24.69 3.14
CA THR A 46 -18.36 -24.94 4.48
C THR A 46 -18.30 -23.72 5.36
N ASP A 47 -18.24 -22.52 4.79
CA ASP A 47 -18.00 -21.28 5.51
C ASP A 47 -19.12 -20.27 5.30
N THR A 48 -19.52 -19.59 6.38
CA THR A 48 -20.39 -18.41 6.33
C THR A 48 -19.71 -17.27 7.07
N ILE A 49 -19.43 -16.18 6.36
CA ILE A 49 -18.75 -15.00 6.91
C ILE A 49 -19.72 -13.84 6.96
N VAL A 50 -19.89 -13.25 8.13
CA VAL A 50 -20.75 -12.08 8.36
C VAL A 50 -19.91 -10.93 8.88
N LEU A 51 -19.90 -9.83 8.15
CA LEU A 51 -19.22 -8.61 8.52
C LEU A 51 -20.20 -7.69 9.26
N ASP A 52 -19.81 -7.18 10.44
CA ASP A 52 -20.59 -6.25 11.23
C ASP A 52 -19.85 -4.90 11.33
N PRO A 53 -20.18 -3.92 10.46
CA PRO A 53 -19.54 -2.61 10.47
C PRO A 53 -19.80 -1.80 11.73
N GLU A 54 -20.95 -2.01 12.38
CA GLU A 54 -21.36 -1.21 13.54
C GLU A 54 -20.55 -1.58 14.78
N THR A 55 -20.38 -2.88 15.03
CA THR A 55 -19.54 -3.37 16.13
C THR A 55 -18.08 -3.48 15.75
N ARG A 56 -17.76 -3.33 14.45
CA ARG A 56 -16.44 -3.52 13.85
C ARG A 56 -15.88 -4.91 14.14
N THR A 57 -16.72 -5.92 13.95
CA THR A 57 -16.35 -7.32 14.17
C THR A 57 -16.77 -8.18 13.00
N ILE A 58 -16.22 -9.39 12.93
CA ILE A 58 -16.56 -10.38 11.91
C ILE A 58 -17.00 -11.64 12.63
N TRP A 59 -18.06 -12.28 12.14
CA TRP A 59 -18.49 -13.59 12.57
C TRP A 59 -18.15 -14.59 11.48
N TRP A 60 -17.47 -15.67 11.84
CA TRP A 60 -17.02 -16.69 10.91
C TRP A 60 -17.54 -18.05 11.39
N ALA A 61 -18.50 -18.60 10.66
CA ALA A 61 -18.99 -19.96 10.87
C ALA A 61 -18.28 -20.89 9.89
N TYR A 62 -17.83 -22.06 10.35
CA TYR A 62 -17.23 -23.07 9.49
C TYR A 62 -17.50 -24.49 10.01
N HIS A 63 -17.65 -25.44 9.08
CA HIS A 63 -17.71 -26.87 9.44
C HIS A 63 -16.36 -27.36 9.93
N ASP A 64 -16.36 -28.05 11.07
CA ASP A 64 -15.18 -28.79 11.49
C ASP A 64 -15.13 -30.11 10.70
N THR A 65 -13.94 -30.53 10.29
CA THR A 65 -13.78 -31.67 9.38
C THR A 65 -13.97 -33.03 10.06
N VAL A 66 -14.10 -33.04 11.39
CA VAL A 66 -14.06 -34.26 12.21
C VAL A 66 -15.45 -34.69 12.68
N ASP A 67 -16.37 -33.75 12.91
CA ASP A 67 -17.75 -34.07 13.27
C ASP A 67 -18.70 -33.07 12.59
N ASP A 68 -19.95 -33.47 12.35
CA ASP A 68 -21.00 -32.67 11.66
C ASP A 68 -21.40 -31.37 12.42
N HIS A 69 -20.60 -30.90 13.38
CA HIS A 69 -20.80 -29.60 14.03
C HIS A 69 -20.27 -28.44 13.21
N CYS A 70 -20.83 -27.26 13.49
CA CYS A 70 -20.35 -25.98 12.98
C CYS A 70 -19.71 -25.19 14.13
N THR A 71 -18.52 -24.65 13.89
CA THR A 71 -17.85 -23.74 14.82
C THR A 71 -18.09 -22.31 14.36
N VAL A 72 -18.52 -21.45 15.29
CA VAL A 72 -18.67 -20.01 15.07
C VAL A 72 -17.62 -19.28 15.89
N GLU A 73 -16.80 -18.48 15.21
CA GLU A 73 -15.85 -17.57 15.82
C GLU A 73 -16.28 -16.12 15.67
N HIS A 74 -16.12 -15.35 16.74
CA HIS A 74 -16.26 -13.91 16.73
C HIS A 74 -14.87 -13.29 16.69
N LEU A 75 -14.54 -12.61 15.61
CA LEU A 75 -13.19 -12.18 15.28
C LEU A 75 -13.05 -10.66 15.31
N THR A 76 -11.85 -10.22 15.66
CA THR A 76 -11.41 -8.85 15.36
C THR A 76 -11.18 -8.69 13.84
N PRO A 77 -11.26 -7.47 13.29
CA PRO A 77 -10.95 -7.23 11.87
C PRO A 77 -9.57 -7.70 11.43
N VAL A 78 -8.57 -7.56 12.31
CA VAL A 78 -7.19 -8.00 12.02
C VAL A 78 -7.12 -9.52 11.90
N ALA A 79 -7.77 -10.25 12.81
CA ALA A 79 -7.82 -11.71 12.77
C ALA A 79 -8.54 -12.25 11.54
N ALA A 80 -9.71 -11.66 11.22
CA ALA A 80 -10.46 -12.04 10.03
C ALA A 80 -9.68 -11.77 8.74
N ALA A 81 -9.00 -10.62 8.64
CA ALA A 81 -8.15 -10.29 7.49
C ALA A 81 -6.98 -11.28 7.35
N ALA A 82 -6.30 -11.61 8.45
CA ALA A 82 -5.22 -12.59 8.44
C ALA A 82 -5.71 -13.97 7.96
N ARG A 83 -6.86 -14.44 8.47
CA ARG A 83 -7.46 -15.71 8.09
C ARG A 83 -7.88 -15.76 6.62
N ALA A 84 -8.50 -14.70 6.10
CA ALA A 84 -8.91 -14.63 4.70
C ALA A 84 -7.75 -14.35 3.72
N SER A 85 -6.56 -14.00 4.23
CA SER A 85 -5.45 -13.55 3.39
C SER A 85 -4.94 -14.60 2.43
N GLU A 86 -4.87 -15.87 2.83
CA GLU A 86 -4.40 -16.97 1.97
C GLU A 86 -5.31 -17.13 0.74
N SER A 87 -6.61 -17.11 0.95
CA SER A 87 -7.59 -17.21 -0.14
C SER A 87 -7.60 -15.96 -1.03
N ALA A 88 -7.42 -14.77 -0.46
CA ALA A 88 -7.26 -13.56 -1.25
C ALA A 88 -6.01 -13.62 -2.16
N HIS A 89 -4.89 -14.19 -1.68
CA HIS A 89 -3.71 -14.42 -2.51
C HIS A 89 -4.01 -15.43 -3.63
N TRP A 90 -4.66 -16.54 -3.32
CA TRP A 90 -5.04 -17.53 -4.33
C TRP A 90 -5.97 -16.96 -5.41
N LEU A 91 -6.93 -16.11 -5.03
CA LEU A 91 -7.81 -15.40 -5.96
C LEU A 91 -7.01 -14.47 -6.89
N LEU A 92 -6.07 -13.70 -6.34
CA LEU A 92 -5.20 -12.83 -7.13
C LEU A 92 -4.30 -13.62 -8.08
N ASP A 93 -3.66 -14.70 -7.60
CA ASP A 93 -2.82 -15.57 -8.42
C ASP A 93 -3.62 -16.17 -9.59
N ARG A 94 -4.86 -16.61 -9.33
CA ARG A 94 -5.76 -17.12 -10.38
C ARG A 94 -6.08 -16.05 -11.43
N MET A 95 -6.38 -14.83 -11.00
CA MET A 95 -6.66 -13.71 -11.91
C MET A 95 -5.41 -13.30 -12.73
N ASP A 96 -4.24 -13.26 -12.10
CA ASP A 96 -2.97 -12.97 -12.77
C ASP A 96 -2.59 -14.05 -13.78
N HIS A 97 -2.88 -15.32 -13.48
CA HIS A 97 -2.61 -16.43 -14.40
C HIS A 97 -3.50 -16.39 -15.66
N ILE A 98 -4.73 -15.87 -15.53
CA ILE A 98 -5.64 -15.70 -16.67
C ILE A 98 -5.23 -14.50 -17.55
N THR A 99 -4.70 -13.44 -16.93
CA THR A 99 -4.32 -12.19 -17.62
C THR A 99 -2.88 -12.18 -18.14
N GLY A 100 -2.00 -12.97 -17.54
CA GLY A 100 -0.63 -13.17 -17.98
C GLY A 100 -0.56 -13.83 -19.36
N ALA A 101 0.40 -13.41 -20.19
CA ALA A 101 0.65 -13.95 -21.53
C ALA A 101 1.13 -15.42 -21.53
N ASP A 102 1.01 -16.14 -20.42
CA ASP A 102 1.48 -17.49 -20.23
C ASP A 102 0.49 -18.51 -20.82
N PHE A 103 0.46 -18.52 -22.16
CA PHE A 103 -0.19 -19.54 -22.97
C PHE A 103 0.28 -20.98 -22.67
N GLY A 104 1.32 -21.17 -21.83
CA GLY A 104 1.84 -22.46 -21.42
C GLY A 104 0.85 -23.31 -20.62
N TYR A 105 0.09 -22.71 -19.68
CA TYR A 105 -0.85 -23.45 -18.83
C TYR A 105 -2.10 -23.92 -19.60
N ARG A 106 -2.48 -23.20 -20.67
CA ARG A 106 -3.52 -23.64 -21.63
C ARG A 106 -3.20 -25.00 -22.26
N ARG A 107 -1.92 -25.38 -22.35
CA ARG A 107 -1.50 -26.64 -22.95
C ARG A 107 -1.59 -27.84 -21.99
N HIS A 108 -1.47 -27.62 -20.68
CA HIS A 108 -1.48 -28.72 -19.70
C HIS A 108 -2.88 -29.26 -19.40
N LEU A 109 -3.91 -28.41 -19.39
CA LEU A 109 -5.29 -28.84 -19.16
C LEU A 109 -5.89 -29.65 -20.32
N ARG A 110 -5.47 -29.39 -21.58
CA ARG A 110 -5.88 -30.17 -22.75
C ARG A 110 -5.52 -31.66 -22.68
N LEU A 111 -4.53 -32.02 -21.86
CA LEU A 111 -4.05 -33.40 -21.76
C LEU A 111 -4.91 -34.28 -20.84
N TYR A 112 -5.75 -33.70 -19.98
CA TYR A 112 -6.45 -34.45 -18.93
C TYR A 112 -7.96 -34.61 -19.16
N ASP A 113 -8.61 -33.74 -19.94
CA ASP A 113 -10.02 -33.95 -20.33
C ASP A 113 -10.38 -33.20 -21.63
N PRO A 114 -10.51 -33.89 -22.77
CA PRO A 114 -10.88 -33.28 -24.04
C PRO A 114 -12.38 -32.97 -24.18
N GLU A 115 -13.23 -33.45 -23.27
CA GLU A 115 -14.69 -33.25 -23.33
C GLU A 115 -15.17 -32.03 -22.56
N VAL A 116 -14.34 -31.47 -21.68
CA VAL A 116 -14.64 -30.24 -20.96
C VAL A 116 -14.38 -29.03 -21.88
N PRO A 117 -15.41 -28.28 -22.30
CA PRO A 117 -15.21 -27.14 -23.18
C PRO A 117 -14.31 -26.10 -22.51
N GLU A 118 -13.23 -25.73 -23.19
CA GLU A 118 -12.12 -24.85 -22.76
C GLU A 118 -12.54 -23.51 -22.12
N TYR A 119 -13.79 -23.09 -22.35
CA TYR A 119 -14.35 -21.83 -21.85
C TYR A 119 -15.20 -21.95 -20.58
N LEU A 120 -15.59 -23.18 -20.17
CA LEU A 120 -16.51 -23.40 -19.04
C LEU A 120 -15.81 -23.69 -17.71
N THR A 121 -14.55 -24.12 -17.70
CA THR A 121 -13.84 -24.46 -16.44
C THR A 121 -12.79 -23.47 -15.98
N TYR A 122 -12.39 -22.49 -16.80
CA TYR A 122 -11.27 -21.59 -16.45
C TYR A 122 -11.61 -20.08 -16.46
N TYR A 123 -12.68 -19.66 -17.14
CA TYR A 123 -13.22 -18.29 -17.01
C TYR A 123 -14.27 -18.18 -15.91
N ALA A 124 -14.46 -19.25 -15.13
CA ALA A 124 -15.76 -19.57 -14.56
C ALA A 124 -16.27 -18.61 -13.48
N ASP A 125 -15.45 -17.74 -12.88
CA ASP A 125 -16.01 -16.61 -12.13
C ASP A 125 -15.04 -15.44 -11.89
N LEU A 126 -14.39 -14.89 -12.92
CA LEU A 126 -13.58 -13.67 -12.74
C LEU A 126 -14.38 -12.53 -12.08
N GLU A 127 -15.68 -12.46 -12.35
CA GLU A 127 -16.57 -11.50 -11.72
C GLU A 127 -16.79 -11.81 -10.24
N GLY A 128 -17.01 -13.07 -9.87
CA GLY A 128 -17.11 -13.52 -8.49
C GLY A 128 -15.80 -13.39 -7.71
N ASP A 129 -14.65 -13.59 -8.35
CA ASP A 129 -13.33 -13.36 -7.77
C ASP A 129 -13.14 -11.88 -7.44
N GLN A 130 -13.48 -11.01 -8.38
CA GLN A 130 -13.46 -9.57 -8.15
C GLN A 130 -14.40 -9.19 -6.99
N LYS A 131 -15.61 -9.75 -6.95
CA LYS A 131 -16.56 -9.49 -5.84
C LYS A 131 -16.06 -10.03 -4.50
N ALA A 132 -15.42 -11.20 -4.48
CA ALA A 132 -14.81 -11.76 -3.28
C ALA A 132 -13.64 -10.91 -2.78
N LEU A 133 -12.83 -10.37 -3.69
CA LEU A 133 -11.76 -9.42 -3.36
C LEU A 133 -12.30 -8.08 -2.88
N ASP A 134 -13.42 -7.60 -3.43
CA ASP A 134 -14.10 -6.40 -2.95
C ASP A 134 -14.64 -6.61 -1.52
N GLU A 135 -15.25 -7.77 -1.23
CA GLU A 135 -15.69 -8.14 0.13
C GLU A 135 -14.52 -8.33 1.11
N TYR A 136 -13.39 -8.89 0.65
CA TYR A 136 -12.17 -8.92 1.45
C TYR A 136 -11.63 -7.51 1.75
N ALA A 137 -11.75 -6.58 0.79
CA ALA A 137 -11.39 -5.18 1.01
C ALA A 137 -12.28 -4.51 2.07
N ASP A 138 -13.56 -4.90 2.20
CA ASP A 138 -14.42 -4.45 3.30
C ASP A 138 -13.88 -4.88 4.67
N ILE A 139 -13.39 -6.12 4.81
CA ILE A 139 -12.71 -6.59 6.03
C ILE A 139 -11.48 -5.72 6.31
N LEU A 140 -10.65 -5.45 5.29
CA LEU A 140 -9.47 -4.59 5.42
C LEU A 140 -9.84 -3.16 5.84
N LEU A 141 -10.95 -2.61 5.35
CA LEU A 141 -11.42 -1.28 5.75
C LEU A 141 -11.81 -1.22 7.24
N LEU A 142 -12.32 -2.32 7.81
CA LEU A 142 -12.57 -2.41 9.26
C LEU A 142 -11.29 -2.46 10.10
N THR A 143 -10.12 -2.76 9.52
CA THR A 143 -8.84 -2.66 10.24
C THR A 143 -8.36 -1.22 10.40
N VAL A 144 -8.89 -0.29 9.58
CA VAL A 144 -8.49 1.11 9.62
C VAL A 144 -9.08 1.79 10.86
N PRO A 145 -8.28 2.41 11.75
CA PRO A 145 -8.76 2.97 13.02
C PRO A 145 -9.83 4.06 12.86
N SER A 146 -9.78 4.80 11.76
CA SER A 146 -10.81 5.78 11.41
C SER A 146 -11.96 5.05 10.73
N ASP A 147 -13.12 4.98 11.39
CA ASP A 147 -14.28 4.24 10.88
C ASP A 147 -14.86 4.88 9.61
N PRO A 148 -14.64 4.27 8.42
CA PRO A 148 -15.18 4.80 7.18
C PRO A 148 -16.69 4.53 7.04
N PHE A 149 -17.26 3.63 7.84
CA PHE A 149 -18.67 3.21 7.78
C PHE A 149 -19.57 3.91 8.78
N SER A 150 -19.00 4.71 9.70
CA SER A 150 -19.77 5.55 10.61
C SER A 150 -20.54 6.63 9.85
N ARG A 151 -21.66 7.07 10.42
CA ARG A 151 -22.52 8.14 9.85
C ARG A 151 -21.77 9.46 9.60
N HIS A 152 -20.65 9.67 10.30
CA HIS A 152 -19.77 10.83 10.17
C HIS A 152 -18.36 10.46 9.73
N GLY A 153 -18.20 9.32 9.05
CA GLY A 153 -16.91 8.70 8.75
C GLY A 153 -15.90 9.68 8.17
N ASP A 154 -14.70 9.71 8.77
CA ASP A 154 -13.60 10.51 8.28
C ASP A 154 -12.87 9.75 7.17
N LEU A 155 -13.48 9.76 5.98
CA LEU A 155 -12.90 9.15 4.77
C LEU A 155 -11.51 9.71 4.43
N ARG A 156 -11.20 10.95 4.86
CA ARG A 156 -9.86 11.53 4.65
C ARG A 156 -8.85 10.88 5.57
N ALA A 157 -9.18 10.70 6.85
CA ALA A 157 -8.31 10.00 7.81
C ALA A 157 -8.13 8.53 7.41
N ALA A 158 -9.21 7.83 7.03
CA ALA A 158 -9.13 6.45 6.56
C ALA A 158 -8.21 6.31 5.33
N ARG A 159 -8.39 7.18 4.33
CA ARG A 159 -7.51 7.22 3.14
C ARG A 159 -6.05 7.52 3.50
N ALA A 160 -5.81 8.43 4.44
CA ALA A 160 -4.46 8.75 4.90
C ALA A 160 -3.79 7.53 5.54
N GLU A 161 -4.53 6.75 6.32
CA GLU A 161 -4.01 5.54 6.95
C GLU A 161 -3.72 4.42 5.95
N ILE A 162 -4.63 4.18 4.99
CA ILE A 162 -4.39 3.24 3.87
C ILE A 162 -3.11 3.62 3.13
N ARG A 163 -2.91 4.92 2.86
CA ARG A 163 -1.67 5.41 2.23
C ARG A 163 -0.43 5.15 3.09
N ARG A 164 -0.51 5.36 4.41
CA ARG A 164 0.61 5.08 5.32
C ARG A 164 0.93 3.59 5.37
N HIS A 165 -0.08 2.73 5.41
CA HIS A 165 0.10 1.28 5.37
C HIS A 165 0.81 0.86 4.07
N ARG A 166 0.29 1.28 2.90
CA ARG A 166 0.91 1.02 1.60
C ARG A 166 2.37 1.47 1.54
N ARG A 167 2.70 2.64 2.09
CA ARG A 167 4.10 3.13 2.16
C ARG A 167 4.97 2.25 3.04
N ARG A 168 4.46 1.77 4.18
CA ARG A 168 5.20 0.86 5.06
C ARG A 168 5.50 -0.46 4.35
N THR A 169 4.52 -1.02 3.66
CA THR A 169 4.69 -2.26 2.89
C THR A 169 5.70 -2.09 1.76
N ALA A 170 5.57 -1.03 0.95
CA ALA A 170 6.52 -0.74 -0.14
C ALA A 170 7.96 -0.56 0.38
N ARG A 171 8.14 0.10 1.53
CA ARG A 171 9.45 0.20 2.20
C ARG A 171 10.00 -1.15 2.63
N GLN A 172 9.17 -2.01 3.20
CA GLN A 172 9.58 -3.34 3.61
C GLN A 172 9.96 -4.21 2.42
N GLU A 173 9.16 -4.19 1.35
CA GLU A 173 9.45 -4.86 0.09
C GLU A 173 10.77 -4.37 -0.51
N GLY A 174 10.99 -3.05 -0.59
CA GLY A 174 12.27 -2.49 -1.03
C GLY A 174 13.47 -2.90 -0.16
N LEU A 175 13.28 -3.14 1.14
CA LEU A 175 14.32 -3.69 2.01
C LEU A 175 14.58 -5.18 1.73
N TRP A 176 13.54 -5.96 1.44
CA TRP A 176 13.65 -7.37 1.07
C TRP A 176 14.35 -7.56 -0.27
N LEU A 177 13.97 -6.81 -1.31
CA LEU A 177 14.64 -6.84 -2.61
C LEU A 177 16.15 -6.54 -2.48
N ARG A 178 16.51 -5.58 -1.62
CA ARG A 178 17.92 -5.28 -1.33
C ARG A 178 18.62 -6.39 -0.56
N ALA A 179 17.94 -7.03 0.38
CA ALA A 179 18.48 -8.15 1.13
C ALA A 179 18.77 -9.33 0.21
N GLU A 180 17.85 -9.61 -0.72
CA GLU A 180 17.97 -10.63 -1.77
C GLU A 180 19.12 -10.31 -2.72
N ALA A 181 19.16 -9.11 -3.31
CA ALA A 181 20.27 -8.71 -4.18
C ALA A 181 21.63 -8.78 -3.47
N ARG A 182 21.67 -8.47 -2.17
CA ARG A 182 22.88 -8.63 -1.35
C ARG A 182 23.23 -10.10 -1.10
N LEU A 183 22.25 -10.98 -0.92
CA LEU A 183 22.46 -12.42 -0.81
C LEU A 183 23.04 -12.97 -2.11
N VAL A 184 22.38 -12.69 -3.24
CA VAL A 184 22.82 -13.06 -4.59
C VAL A 184 24.24 -12.55 -4.86
N GLY A 185 24.49 -11.25 -4.62
CA GLY A 185 25.82 -10.65 -4.82
C GLY A 185 26.91 -11.29 -3.94
N LYS A 186 26.60 -11.68 -2.70
CA LYS A 186 27.55 -12.40 -1.84
C LYS A 186 27.85 -13.81 -2.35
N LEU A 187 26.85 -14.51 -2.89
CA LEU A 187 27.03 -15.85 -3.47
C LEU A 187 27.89 -15.77 -4.73
N VAL A 188 27.59 -14.81 -5.62
CA VAL A 188 28.39 -14.54 -6.82
C VAL A 188 29.81 -14.08 -6.48
N GLN A 189 30.04 -13.38 -5.37
CA GLN A 189 31.40 -13.02 -4.93
C GLN A 189 32.20 -14.20 -4.34
N ARG A 190 31.52 -15.21 -3.78
CA ARG A 190 32.15 -16.39 -3.17
C ARG A 190 32.46 -17.50 -4.17
N GLY A 191 31.84 -17.46 -5.34
CA GLY A 191 32.02 -18.44 -6.42
C GLY A 191 31.83 -17.78 -7.78
N ASP A 192 31.35 -18.53 -8.75
CA ASP A 192 30.85 -18.01 -10.02
C ASP A 192 29.32 -17.91 -10.00
N ALA A 193 28.72 -17.36 -11.06
CA ALA A 193 27.26 -17.28 -11.19
C ALA A 193 26.60 -18.67 -11.10
N SER A 194 27.27 -19.70 -11.61
CA SER A 194 26.82 -21.10 -11.56
C SER A 194 26.65 -21.61 -10.13
N SER A 195 27.55 -21.21 -9.23
CA SER A 195 27.48 -21.55 -7.81
C SER A 195 26.28 -20.90 -7.12
N ALA A 196 25.92 -19.68 -7.50
CA ALA A 196 24.74 -18.99 -6.99
C ALA A 196 23.44 -19.63 -7.53
N VAL A 197 23.40 -20.01 -8.81
CA VAL A 197 22.29 -20.79 -9.41
C VAL A 197 22.06 -22.09 -8.63
N ALA A 198 23.12 -22.86 -8.40
CA ALA A 198 23.01 -24.13 -7.69
C ALA A 198 22.55 -23.96 -6.22
N ALA A 199 22.96 -22.87 -5.57
CA ALA A 199 22.60 -22.61 -4.17
C ALA A 199 21.17 -22.10 -3.99
N LEU A 200 20.64 -21.32 -4.94
CA LEU A 200 19.33 -20.67 -4.84
C LEU A 200 18.24 -21.38 -5.65
N GLY A 201 18.62 -22.24 -6.60
CA GLY A 201 17.66 -22.91 -7.50
C GLY A 201 17.04 -21.99 -8.55
N ILE A 202 17.60 -20.78 -8.75
CA ILE A 202 17.12 -19.79 -9.73
C ILE A 202 18.02 -19.71 -10.96
N GLY A 203 17.50 -19.23 -12.08
CA GLY A 203 18.25 -19.14 -13.34
C GLY A 203 19.32 -18.04 -13.34
N THR A 204 20.30 -18.13 -14.24
CA THR A 204 21.32 -17.08 -14.42
C THR A 204 20.72 -15.74 -14.82
N ALA A 205 19.71 -15.75 -15.71
CA ALA A 205 19.00 -14.54 -16.13
C ALA A 205 18.27 -13.86 -14.97
N GLU A 206 17.75 -14.63 -14.02
CA GLU A 206 17.06 -14.12 -12.84
C GLU A 206 18.05 -13.49 -11.84
N ILE A 207 19.22 -14.11 -11.65
CA ILE A 207 20.34 -13.53 -10.89
C ILE A 207 20.75 -12.17 -11.49
N GLU A 208 20.91 -12.09 -12.81
CA GLU A 208 21.25 -10.85 -13.50
C GLU A 208 20.14 -9.79 -13.35
N ALA A 209 18.88 -10.19 -13.44
CA ALA A 209 17.73 -9.31 -13.25
C ALA A 209 17.71 -8.71 -11.83
N ILE A 210 17.85 -9.54 -10.79
CA ILE A 210 17.88 -9.10 -9.38
C ILE A 210 19.01 -8.09 -9.14
N LEU A 211 20.23 -8.38 -9.63
CA LEU A 211 21.38 -7.49 -9.46
C LEU A 211 21.22 -6.18 -10.25
N THR A 212 20.66 -6.26 -11.46
CA THR A 212 20.40 -5.09 -12.30
C THR A 212 19.33 -4.21 -11.68
N GLU A 213 18.26 -4.79 -11.15
CA GLU A 213 17.18 -4.07 -10.48
C GLU A 213 17.70 -3.32 -9.24
N ASP A 214 18.49 -3.96 -8.37
CA ASP A 214 19.12 -3.28 -7.23
C ASP A 214 20.07 -2.15 -7.68
N ALA A 215 20.82 -2.35 -8.77
CA ALA A 215 21.68 -1.30 -9.32
C ALA A 215 20.88 -0.10 -9.83
N VAL A 216 19.78 -0.34 -10.55
CA VAL A 216 18.86 0.71 -11.03
C VAL A 216 18.24 1.46 -9.86
N GLN A 217 17.68 0.75 -8.88
CA GLN A 217 17.08 1.35 -7.68
C GLN A 217 18.09 2.23 -6.93
N ARG A 218 19.34 1.78 -6.77
CA ARG A 218 20.42 2.59 -6.16
C ARG A 218 20.76 3.82 -6.99
N GLY A 219 20.76 3.68 -8.32
CA GLY A 219 20.91 4.79 -9.26
C GLY A 219 19.82 5.85 -9.04
N THR A 220 18.56 5.44 -9.03
CA THR A 220 17.40 6.32 -8.79
C THR A 220 17.49 7.02 -7.43
N VAL A 221 17.85 6.30 -6.36
CA VAL A 221 18.02 6.90 -5.02
C VAL A 221 19.16 7.92 -5.02
N ARG A 222 20.29 7.60 -5.65
CA ARG A 222 21.44 8.51 -5.75
C ARG A 222 21.08 9.76 -6.54
N GLU A 223 20.34 9.60 -7.63
CA GLU A 223 19.86 10.72 -8.45
C GLU A 223 18.86 11.59 -7.68
N ALA A 224 17.87 10.99 -7.02
CA ALA A 224 16.92 11.71 -6.18
C ALA A 224 17.62 12.47 -5.05
N LEU A 225 18.62 11.86 -4.40
CA LEU A 225 19.46 12.53 -3.40
C LEU A 225 20.28 13.68 -4.01
N HIS A 226 20.80 13.52 -5.23
CA HIS A 226 21.50 14.59 -5.93
C HIS A 226 20.56 15.75 -6.26
N ARG A 227 19.38 15.47 -6.83
CA ARG A 227 18.32 16.45 -7.11
C ARG A 227 17.86 17.17 -5.82
N ALA A 228 17.69 16.45 -4.71
CA ALA A 228 17.30 17.04 -3.43
C ALA A 228 18.39 17.88 -2.76
N ARG A 229 19.67 17.58 -2.99
CA ARG A 229 20.83 18.35 -2.50
C ARG A 229 21.09 19.61 -3.32
N THR A 230 20.63 19.66 -4.55
CA THR A 230 20.79 20.78 -5.47
C THR A 230 19.42 21.43 -5.73
N PRO A 231 18.79 22.09 -4.74
CA PRO A 231 17.55 22.80 -5.00
C PRO A 231 17.84 23.92 -6.00
N VAL A 232 17.39 23.73 -7.25
CA VAL A 232 17.32 24.79 -8.24
C VAL A 232 16.16 25.68 -7.84
N VAL A 233 16.41 26.57 -6.89
CA VAL A 233 15.53 27.72 -6.72
C VAL A 233 15.92 28.66 -7.83
N GLU A 234 15.14 28.66 -8.91
CA GLU A 234 15.35 29.60 -10.01
C GLU A 234 15.38 31.02 -9.42
N GLU A 235 16.53 31.69 -9.57
CA GLU A 235 16.77 33.04 -9.05
C GLU A 235 15.68 34.02 -9.51
N HIS A 236 15.08 33.76 -10.67
CA HIS A 236 13.96 34.49 -11.24
C HIS A 236 12.69 34.44 -10.38
N HIS A 237 12.37 33.31 -9.74
CA HIS A 237 11.22 33.17 -8.85
C HIS A 237 11.44 33.89 -7.52
N ILE A 238 12.66 33.85 -6.97
CA ILE A 238 13.03 34.61 -5.76
C ILE A 238 12.95 36.12 -6.05
N ARG A 239 13.48 36.60 -7.18
CA ARG A 239 13.39 38.04 -7.53
C ARG A 239 11.94 38.50 -7.69
N ARG A 240 11.08 37.73 -8.36
CA ARG A 240 9.63 38.04 -8.45
C ARG A 240 8.92 38.08 -7.08
N LEU A 241 9.32 37.20 -6.15
CA LEU A 241 8.85 37.21 -4.77
C LEU A 241 9.26 38.46 -4.00
N LEU A 242 10.42 39.03 -4.32
CA LEU A 242 10.96 40.24 -3.69
C LEU A 242 10.39 41.52 -4.30
N ASP A 243 10.10 41.52 -5.61
CA ASP A 243 9.60 42.69 -6.33
C ASP A 243 8.10 42.99 -6.08
N CYS A 244 7.33 42.04 -5.54
CA CYS A 244 5.88 42.19 -5.33
C CYS A 244 5.38 41.46 -4.06
N PRO A 245 5.72 41.93 -2.84
CA PRO A 245 5.38 41.25 -1.58
C PRO A 245 3.87 41.13 -1.30
N ASP A 246 3.05 42.01 -1.89
CA ASP A 246 1.60 42.07 -1.64
C ASP A 246 0.77 41.14 -2.53
N LYS A 247 1.39 40.50 -3.54
CA LYS A 247 0.72 39.55 -4.43
C LYS A 247 1.06 38.15 -3.98
N ASN A 248 0.08 37.44 -3.42
CA ASN A 248 0.16 36.08 -2.90
C ASN A 248 0.93 35.15 -3.90
N PRO A 249 2.22 34.93 -3.69
CA PRO A 249 3.08 34.47 -4.78
C PRO A 249 3.14 32.95 -4.76
N VAL A 250 2.35 32.31 -5.62
CA VAL A 250 2.46 30.86 -5.84
C VAL A 250 3.90 30.54 -6.24
N LEU A 251 4.59 29.76 -5.41
CA LEU A 251 5.98 29.40 -5.65
C LEU A 251 5.98 28.15 -6.52
N TYR A 252 6.37 28.31 -7.78
CA TYR A 252 6.50 27.19 -8.69
C TYR A 252 7.89 26.58 -8.53
N VAL A 253 7.97 25.45 -7.85
CA VAL A 253 9.20 24.65 -7.82
C VAL A 253 9.18 23.74 -9.04
N ARG A 254 10.06 24.03 -10.01
CA ARG A 254 10.23 23.20 -11.20
C ARG A 254 11.32 22.16 -10.92
N HIS A 255 10.96 20.88 -11.03
CA HIS A 255 11.92 19.78 -10.88
C HIS A 255 12.50 19.39 -12.25
N GLY A 256 13.63 19.99 -12.62
CA GLY A 256 14.35 19.61 -13.85
C GLY A 256 13.54 19.73 -15.15
N GLU A 257 14.08 19.14 -16.23
CA GLU A 257 13.52 19.21 -17.59
C GLU A 257 12.34 18.25 -17.85
N ASP A 258 11.75 17.65 -16.81
CA ASP A 258 10.69 16.64 -16.98
C ASP A 258 9.30 17.24 -17.26
N LYS A 259 8.50 16.55 -18.08
CA LYS A 259 7.18 16.94 -18.63
C LYS A 259 6.03 17.03 -17.60
N HIS A 260 6.33 16.89 -16.31
CA HIS A 260 5.33 17.05 -15.26
C HIS A 260 5.25 18.54 -14.91
N GLY A 261 4.08 19.15 -15.18
CA GLY A 261 3.85 20.58 -15.00
C GLY A 261 4.25 21.12 -13.62
N PRO A 262 4.47 22.44 -13.50
CA PRO A 262 5.00 23.03 -12.28
C PRO A 262 4.07 22.77 -11.09
N PHE A 263 4.62 22.31 -9.97
CA PHE A 263 3.86 22.18 -8.73
C PHE A 263 3.57 23.57 -8.18
N ALA A 264 2.29 23.95 -8.15
CA ALA A 264 1.83 25.15 -7.47
C ALA A 264 1.88 24.89 -5.96
N LEU A 265 2.87 25.44 -5.27
CA LEU A 265 2.84 25.47 -3.81
C LEU A 265 1.95 26.64 -3.37
N ASP A 266 0.75 26.34 -2.85
CA ASP A 266 -0.10 27.34 -2.22
C ASP A 266 0.52 27.78 -0.88
N VAL A 267 0.96 29.04 -0.86
CA VAL A 267 1.61 29.71 0.28
C VAL A 267 0.62 30.48 1.15
N SER A 268 -0.70 30.34 0.94
CA SER A 268 -1.74 31.05 1.70
C SER A 268 -1.81 30.71 3.20
N GLY A 269 -1.01 29.75 3.68
CA GLY A 269 -0.61 29.66 5.08
C GLY A 269 -1.71 29.18 6.03
N ARG A 270 -2.00 27.86 6.04
CA ARG A 270 -2.66 27.18 7.17
C ARG A 270 -2.22 25.71 7.39
N GLY A 271 -0.99 25.34 7.01
CA GLY A 271 -0.47 23.99 7.23
C GLY A 271 1.00 23.97 7.63
N SER A 272 1.37 23.08 8.55
CA SER A 272 2.73 22.91 9.12
C SER A 272 3.73 22.21 8.19
N GLY A 273 3.56 22.33 6.87
CA GLY A 273 4.46 21.76 5.86
C GLY A 273 5.42 22.79 5.26
N ALA A 274 6.23 22.35 4.28
CA ALA A 274 7.12 23.18 3.47
C ALA A 274 6.58 24.56 3.02
N PRO A 275 5.28 24.73 2.70
CA PRO A 275 4.73 26.04 2.33
C PRO A 275 4.82 27.10 3.45
N GLY A 276 4.65 26.71 4.73
CA GLY A 276 4.71 27.64 5.86
C GLY A 276 6.13 28.18 6.12
N ILE A 277 7.14 27.38 5.82
CA ILE A 277 8.55 27.74 6.00
C ILE A 277 8.96 28.84 5.02
N ILE A 278 8.51 28.76 3.78
CA ILE A 278 8.87 29.74 2.74
C ILE A 278 8.21 31.11 3.00
N VAL A 279 6.95 31.13 3.43
CA VAL A 279 6.25 32.37 3.81
C VAL A 279 6.90 33.08 5.00
N ALA A 280 7.31 32.32 6.02
CA ALA A 280 8.01 32.87 7.18
C ALA A 280 9.34 33.54 6.79
N HIS A 281 10.04 32.99 5.80
CA HIS A 281 11.32 33.53 5.34
C HIS A 281 11.13 34.71 4.38
N ALA A 282 10.13 34.71 3.50
CA ALA A 282 9.80 35.87 2.65
C ALA A 282 9.45 37.12 3.49
N ARG A 283 8.68 36.95 4.58
CA ARG A 283 8.42 38.02 5.56
C ARG A 283 9.68 38.49 6.29
N THR A 284 10.67 37.61 6.45
CA THR A 284 11.96 37.96 7.05
C THR A 284 12.79 38.81 6.08
N VAL A 285 12.76 38.50 4.77
CA VAL A 285 13.45 39.31 3.75
C VAL A 285 12.80 40.68 3.56
N ALA A 286 11.47 40.78 3.58
CA ALA A 286 10.76 42.05 3.51
C ALA A 286 11.08 43.02 4.68
N ARG A 287 11.64 42.51 5.78
CA ARG A 287 12.08 43.31 6.94
C ARG A 287 13.54 43.77 6.86
N LEU A 288 14.30 43.35 5.84
CA LEU A 288 15.72 43.69 5.70
C LEU A 288 15.98 45.10 5.13
N GLY A 289 14.93 45.89 4.87
CA GLY A 289 15.03 47.22 4.29
C GLY A 289 15.24 47.18 2.77
N ASP A 290 15.08 48.34 2.12
CA ASP A 290 15.26 48.49 0.67
C ASP A 290 16.44 49.44 0.37
N PRO A 291 17.51 49.00 -0.33
CA PRO A 291 17.74 47.63 -0.78
C PRO A 291 18.23 46.71 0.35
N PRO A 292 17.88 45.41 0.32
CA PRO A 292 18.31 44.46 1.35
C PRO A 292 19.82 44.22 1.29
N ASP A 293 20.45 44.15 2.46
CA ASP A 293 21.86 43.73 2.60
C ASP A 293 22.09 42.39 1.87
N PRO A 294 22.99 42.33 0.87
CA PRO A 294 23.27 41.11 0.10
C PRO A 294 23.64 39.91 0.98
N ASP A 295 24.37 40.14 2.07
CA ASP A 295 24.80 39.08 2.99
C ASP A 295 23.61 38.57 3.82
N ALA A 296 22.68 39.45 4.19
CA ALA A 296 21.46 39.07 4.88
C ALA A 296 20.52 38.27 3.96
N LEU A 297 20.42 38.66 2.69
CA LEU A 297 19.66 37.92 1.69
C LEU A 297 20.23 36.50 1.49
N GLU A 298 21.54 36.37 1.31
CA GLU A 298 22.19 35.06 1.12
C GLU A 298 22.03 34.15 2.36
N ARG A 299 22.07 34.71 3.58
CA ARG A 299 21.77 33.96 4.81
C ARG A 299 20.35 33.40 4.82
N VAL A 300 19.36 34.19 4.40
CA VAL A 300 17.96 33.74 4.33
C VAL A 300 17.78 32.69 3.24
N LEU A 301 18.37 32.89 2.06
CA LEU A 301 18.33 31.92 0.96
C LEU A 301 18.96 30.58 1.34
N ARG A 302 20.10 30.60 2.03
CA ARG A 302 20.74 29.39 2.56
C ARG A 302 19.83 28.62 3.52
N LYS A 303 19.10 29.34 4.38
CA LYS A 303 18.16 28.72 5.34
C LYS A 303 16.94 28.14 4.64
N VAL A 304 16.36 28.85 3.68
CA VAL A 304 15.24 28.34 2.84
C VAL A 304 15.66 27.10 2.07
N ARG A 305 16.82 27.12 1.40
CA ARG A 305 17.38 25.96 0.68
C ARG A 305 17.54 24.75 1.60
N LYS A 306 18.03 24.95 2.84
CA LYS A 306 18.20 23.88 3.83
C LYS A 306 16.88 23.24 4.24
N GLU A 307 15.86 24.04 4.51
CA GLU A 307 14.54 23.53 4.91
C GLU A 307 13.76 22.90 3.75
N VAL A 308 13.86 23.45 2.53
CA VAL A 308 13.30 22.82 1.33
C VAL A 308 13.99 21.47 1.09
N ALA A 309 15.32 21.41 1.17
CA ALA A 309 16.05 20.14 1.04
C ALA A 309 15.67 19.13 2.12
N ARG A 310 15.32 19.57 3.34
CA ARG A 310 14.78 18.72 4.40
C ARG A 310 13.40 18.20 4.06
N ALA A 311 12.47 19.08 3.67
CA ALA A 311 11.11 18.68 3.32
C ALA A 311 11.06 17.78 2.07
N VAL A 312 11.89 18.06 1.06
CA VAL A 312 12.05 17.21 -0.13
C VAL A 312 12.63 15.87 0.27
N ARG A 313 13.66 15.82 1.14
CA ARG A 313 14.19 14.56 1.66
C ARG A 313 13.12 13.75 2.38
N ASP A 314 12.36 14.37 3.28
CA ASP A 314 11.29 13.72 4.04
C ASP A 314 10.17 13.22 3.10
N HIS A 315 9.89 13.96 2.02
CA HIS A 315 8.92 13.57 0.98
C HIS A 315 9.44 12.46 0.04
N TYR A 316 10.72 12.47 -0.35
CA TYR A 316 11.30 11.43 -1.22
C TYR A 316 11.54 10.13 -0.47
N TRP A 317 11.80 10.18 0.84
CA TRP A 317 11.73 8.99 1.69
C TRP A 317 10.33 8.38 1.74
N ASP A 318 9.27 9.11 1.36
CA ASP A 318 7.92 8.54 1.22
C ASP A 318 7.71 7.75 -0.10
N TYR A 319 8.65 7.81 -1.04
CA TYR A 319 8.62 7.10 -2.33
C TYR A 319 9.69 6.01 -2.45
N LEU A 320 10.46 5.78 -1.38
CA LEU A 320 11.37 4.65 -1.16
C LEU A 320 10.84 3.84 0.03
#